data_AF-A0AAE6JEA4-F1
#
_entry.id   AF-A0AAE6JEA4-F1
#
_cell.length_a   1.000
_cell.length_b   1.000
_cell.length_c   1.000
_cell.angle_alpha   90.00
_cell.angle_beta   90.00
_cell.angle_gamma   90.00
#
_symmetry.space_group_name_H-M   'P 1'
#
loop_
_entity.id
_entity.type
_entity.pdbx_description
1 polymer ?
#
loop_
_entity_poly.entity_id
_entity_poly.type
_entity_poly.pdbx_seq_one_letter_code
_entity_poly.pdbx_strand_id
1 'polypeptide(L)'
;MKTSLKALLAVTCFLYVYSTKSIAQIKIITTDADLQINDGSLMFRPSKYVHSLDSLAMILKKSPTDTAALFEHSFFLYRTNNVMAKPHPNAASLANLKKASAEADSAYKHSMKDFKLKILRARIFTSLANQYLSDESWTFKPDQIRIRRNQFNAYKDQANLELDKLATLDSRNAYLYQKVKVKENYPIK
;
A
#
# COMPACT_ATOMS: atom_id res chain seq x y z
N MET A 1 28.65 -40.70 25.38
CA MET A 1 27.92 -39.44 25.72
C MET A 1 28.52 -38.15 25.14
N LYS A 2 29.85 -38.01 24.98
CA LYS A 2 30.45 -36.74 24.49
C LYS A 2 30.28 -36.48 22.98
N THR A 3 30.02 -37.51 22.18
CA THR A 3 29.88 -37.43 20.71
C THR A 3 28.49 -36.97 20.26
N SER A 4 27.43 -37.38 20.96
CA SER A 4 26.05 -36.97 20.64
C SER A 4 25.79 -35.49 20.95
N LEU A 5 26.41 -34.95 22.00
CA LEU A 5 26.29 -33.53 22.36
C LEU A 5 26.93 -32.62 21.30
N LYS A 6 28.06 -33.04 20.71
CA LYS A 6 28.74 -32.29 19.63
C LYS A 6 27.93 -32.27 18.34
N ALA A 7 27.28 -33.39 17.99
CA ALA A 7 26.40 -33.48 16.83
C ALA A 7 25.12 -32.63 17.01
N LEU A 8 24.53 -32.66 18.21
CA LEU A 8 23.36 -31.83 18.52
C LEU A 8 23.70 -30.33 18.46
N LEU A 9 24.86 -29.92 19.01
CA LEU A 9 25.32 -28.53 18.95
C LEU A 9 25.57 -28.08 17.50
N ALA A 10 26.16 -28.94 16.67
CA ALA A 10 26.42 -28.66 15.26
C ALA A 10 25.12 -28.49 14.46
N VAL A 11 24.11 -29.34 14.67
CA VAL A 11 22.80 -29.21 14.03
C VAL A 11 22.08 -27.93 14.47
N THR A 12 22.16 -27.58 15.76
CA THR A 12 21.53 -26.36 16.29
C THR A 12 22.19 -25.10 15.74
N CYS A 13 23.53 -25.07 15.65
CA CYS A 13 24.27 -23.98 15.01
C CYS A 13 23.96 -23.89 13.52
N PHE A 14 23.85 -25.01 12.80
CA PHE A 14 23.51 -25.03 11.38
C PHE A 14 22.09 -24.47 11.13
N LEU A 15 21.11 -24.84 11.95
CA LEU A 15 19.76 -24.28 11.88
C LEU A 15 19.72 -22.78 12.21
N TYR A 16 20.55 -22.32 13.15
CA TYR A 16 20.66 -20.90 13.49
C TYR A 16 21.24 -20.07 12.33
N VAL A 17 22.28 -20.57 11.65
CA VAL A 17 22.92 -19.87 10.53
C VAL A 17 22.05 -19.89 9.26
N TYR A 18 21.23 -20.93 9.03
CA TYR A 18 20.28 -20.94 7.92
C TYR A 18 19.12 -19.95 8.09
N SER A 19 18.79 -19.57 9.34
CA SER A 19 17.68 -18.67 9.63
C SER A 19 17.95 -17.18 9.36
N THR A 20 19.19 -16.78 8.99
CA THR A 20 19.57 -15.35 8.93
C THR A 20 19.88 -14.82 7.53
N LYS A 21 19.23 -15.32 6.47
CA LYS A 21 19.07 -14.51 5.24
C LYS A 21 17.88 -13.56 5.40
N SER A 22 17.94 -12.71 6.42
CA SER A 22 17.00 -11.60 6.56
C SER A 22 17.40 -10.53 5.54
N ILE A 23 16.60 -10.40 4.47
CA ILE A 23 16.59 -9.16 3.69
C ILE A 23 16.11 -8.10 4.66
N ALA A 24 16.97 -7.14 5.00
CA ALA A 24 16.61 -6.05 5.90
C ALA A 24 15.32 -5.38 5.39
N GLN A 25 14.22 -5.58 6.12
CA GLN A 25 12.93 -5.00 5.77
C GLN A 25 13.03 -3.47 5.80
N ILE A 26 12.51 -2.83 4.77
CA ILE A 26 12.54 -1.37 4.68
C ILE A 26 11.68 -0.80 5.80
N LYS A 27 12.26 0.09 6.61
CA LYS A 27 11.58 0.67 7.75
C LYS A 27 10.49 1.63 7.29
N ILE A 28 9.24 1.18 7.35
CA ILE A 28 8.05 1.99 7.07
C ILE A 28 7.57 2.64 8.37
N ILE A 29 7.44 3.96 8.37
CA ILE A 29 6.94 4.77 9.48
C ILE A 29 5.60 5.41 9.13
N THR A 30 4.85 5.81 10.16
CA THR A 30 3.60 6.56 10.00
C THR A 30 3.86 8.03 10.29
N THR A 31 3.47 8.90 9.36
CA THR A 31 3.63 10.35 9.47
C THR A 31 2.39 11.02 8.85
N ASP A 32 1.75 11.94 9.58
CA ASP A 32 0.62 12.75 9.08
C ASP A 32 -0.51 11.94 8.39
N ALA A 33 -0.96 10.86 9.03
CA ALA A 33 -1.96 9.92 8.50
C ALA A 33 -1.58 9.23 7.18
N ASP A 34 -0.29 9.19 6.83
CA ASP A 34 0.28 8.48 5.68
C ASP A 34 1.44 7.56 6.12
N LEU A 35 1.90 6.71 5.19
CA LEU A 35 3.07 5.84 5.38
C LEU A 35 4.26 6.34 4.60
N GLN A 36 5.43 6.41 5.23
CA GLN A 36 6.68 6.86 4.62
C GLN A 36 7.81 5.84 4.81
N ILE A 37 8.77 5.86 3.89
CA ILE A 37 10.03 5.09 4.01
C ILE A 37 11.00 5.92 4.85
N ASN A 38 11.52 5.33 5.92
CA ASN A 38 12.55 5.94 6.76
C ASN A 38 13.94 5.54 6.28
N ASP A 39 14.38 6.13 5.17
CA ASP A 39 15.70 5.87 4.58
C ASP A 39 16.50 7.16 4.28
N GLY A 40 16.09 8.27 4.89
CA GLY A 40 16.72 9.58 4.72
C GLY A 40 16.41 10.30 3.40
N SER A 41 15.64 9.69 2.49
CA SER A 41 15.30 10.33 1.21
C SER A 41 14.19 11.36 1.39
N LEU A 42 14.37 12.59 0.87
CA LEU A 42 13.34 13.63 0.86
C LEU A 42 12.10 13.25 0.03
N MET A 43 12.31 12.43 -1.01
CA MET A 43 11.27 12.00 -1.94
C MET A 43 11.46 10.54 -2.33
N PHE A 44 10.34 9.84 -2.56
CA PHE A 44 10.36 8.48 -3.05
C PHE A 44 10.92 8.44 -4.49
N ARG A 45 11.95 7.62 -4.72
CA ARG A 45 12.54 7.40 -6.04
C ARG A 45 12.36 5.93 -6.44
N PRO A 46 11.45 5.61 -7.39
CA PRO A 46 11.19 4.22 -7.78
C PRO A 46 12.47 3.45 -8.17
N SER A 47 13.40 4.11 -8.85
CA SER A 47 14.70 3.54 -9.26
C SER A 47 15.53 2.97 -8.10
N LYS A 48 15.40 3.53 -6.89
CA LYS A 48 16.12 3.07 -5.70
C LYS A 48 15.62 1.70 -5.20
N TYR A 49 14.37 1.35 -5.52
CA TYR A 49 13.71 0.16 -4.97
C TYR A 49 13.32 -0.86 -6.04
N VAL A 50 13.87 -0.77 -7.25
CA VAL A 50 13.56 -1.71 -8.36
C VAL A 50 13.83 -3.16 -7.92
N HIS A 51 15.00 -3.43 -7.32
CA HIS A 51 15.32 -4.77 -6.84
C HIS A 51 14.39 -5.25 -5.73
N SER A 52 13.93 -4.36 -4.85
CA SER A 52 12.95 -4.71 -3.82
C SER A 52 11.61 -5.08 -4.44
N LEU A 53 11.14 -4.29 -5.41
CA LEU A 53 9.91 -4.57 -6.16
C LEU A 53 9.98 -5.91 -6.90
N ASP A 54 11.07 -6.18 -7.61
CA ASP A 54 11.26 -7.44 -8.35
C ASP A 54 11.34 -8.64 -7.40
N SER A 55 12.03 -8.50 -6.27
CA SER A 55 12.13 -9.53 -5.24
C SER A 55 10.76 -9.85 -4.64
N LEU A 56 9.99 -8.83 -4.27
CA LEU A 56 8.63 -8.98 -3.76
C LEU A 56 7.70 -9.63 -4.78
N ALA A 57 7.78 -9.23 -6.06
CA ALA A 57 7.02 -9.85 -7.12
C ALA A 57 7.35 -11.35 -7.29
N MET A 58 8.62 -11.73 -7.17
CA MET A 58 9.03 -13.14 -7.17
C MET A 58 8.52 -13.91 -5.96
N ILE A 59 8.53 -13.30 -4.77
CA ILE A 59 7.97 -13.90 -3.55
C ILE A 59 6.48 -14.15 -3.74
N LEU A 60 5.73 -13.14 -4.19
CA LEU A 60 4.29 -13.26 -4.42
C LEU A 60 3.93 -14.27 -5.51
N LYS A 61 4.80 -14.48 -6.51
CA LYS A 61 4.62 -15.56 -7.48
C LYS A 61 4.72 -16.95 -6.85
N LYS A 62 5.58 -17.12 -5.83
CA LYS A 62 5.78 -18.40 -5.13
C LYS A 62 4.81 -18.59 -3.96
N SER A 63 4.47 -17.51 -3.27
CA SER A 63 3.62 -17.45 -2.09
C SER A 63 2.63 -16.29 -2.22
N PRO A 64 1.53 -16.48 -2.97
CA PRO A 64 0.58 -15.40 -3.28
C PRO A 64 -0.20 -14.89 -2.06
N THR A 65 -0.14 -15.61 -0.94
CA THR A 65 -0.83 -15.28 0.31
C THR A 65 0.12 -14.75 1.38
N ASP A 66 1.40 -14.51 1.05
CA ASP A 66 2.35 -13.89 1.96
C ASP A 66 1.93 -12.45 2.26
N THR A 67 1.36 -12.24 3.45
CA THR A 67 0.81 -10.94 3.84
C THR A 67 1.84 -9.84 3.95
N ALA A 68 3.08 -10.18 4.34
CA ALA A 68 4.16 -9.19 4.45
C ALA A 68 4.59 -8.72 3.07
N ALA A 69 4.80 -9.67 2.15
CA ALA A 69 5.12 -9.35 0.76
C ALA A 69 3.98 -8.59 0.07
N LEU A 70 2.72 -8.96 0.31
CA LEU A 70 1.54 -8.27 -0.22
C LEU A 70 1.47 -6.83 0.29
N PHE A 71 1.69 -6.62 1.59
CA PHE A 71 1.70 -5.28 2.18
C PHE A 71 2.84 -4.42 1.64
N GLU A 72 4.07 -4.94 1.63
CA GLU A 72 5.24 -4.18 1.18
C GLU A 72 5.14 -3.85 -0.32
N HIS A 73 4.77 -4.82 -1.14
CA HIS A 73 4.63 -4.61 -2.58
C HIS A 73 3.51 -3.59 -2.89
N SER A 74 2.36 -3.73 -2.22
CA SER A 74 1.28 -2.75 -2.29
C SER A 74 1.74 -1.34 -1.90
N PHE A 75 2.51 -1.25 -0.81
CA PHE A 75 3.07 0.02 -0.35
C PHE A 75 4.01 0.64 -1.39
N PHE A 76 4.94 -0.12 -1.96
CA PHE A 76 5.81 0.41 -3.03
C PHE A 76 5.01 0.86 -4.24
N LEU A 77 4.03 0.06 -4.70
CA LEU A 77 3.16 0.43 -5.81
C LEU A 77 2.41 1.74 -5.52
N TYR A 78 1.84 1.90 -4.33
CA TYR A 78 1.22 3.16 -3.88
C TYR A 78 2.23 4.32 -3.95
N ARG A 79 3.44 4.16 -3.42
CA ARG A 79 4.47 5.20 -3.40
C ARG A 79 4.98 5.60 -4.79
N THR A 80 4.92 4.71 -5.79
CA THR A 80 5.23 5.05 -7.20
C THR A 80 4.24 6.05 -7.82
N ASN A 81 3.08 6.25 -7.17
CA ASN A 81 2.00 7.12 -7.63
C ASN A 81 1.93 8.43 -6.85
N ASN A 82 3.05 8.91 -6.30
CA ASN A 82 3.11 10.20 -5.63
C ASN A 82 2.60 11.31 -6.56
N VAL A 83 1.50 11.94 -6.14
CA VAL A 83 0.74 12.96 -6.88
C VAL A 83 1.61 14.17 -7.23
N MET A 84 2.62 14.49 -6.40
CA MET A 84 3.58 15.57 -6.69
C MET A 84 4.36 15.36 -8.00
N ALA A 85 4.55 14.10 -8.42
CA ALA A 85 5.26 13.75 -9.65
C ALA A 85 4.33 13.46 -10.84
N LYS A 86 3.04 13.19 -10.59
CA LYS A 86 2.05 12.76 -11.60
C LYS A 86 0.67 13.36 -11.28
N PRO A 87 0.46 14.67 -11.54
CA PRO A 87 -0.80 15.34 -11.22
C PRO A 87 -1.98 14.89 -12.10
N HIS A 88 -1.70 14.30 -13.27
CA HIS A 88 -2.72 13.80 -14.19
C HIS A 88 -2.85 12.27 -14.14
N PRO A 89 -4.08 11.74 -14.22
CA PRO A 89 -4.29 10.30 -14.31
C PRO A 89 -3.63 9.74 -15.56
N ASN A 90 -2.63 8.88 -15.38
CA ASN A 90 -2.05 8.10 -16.46
C ASN A 90 -2.36 6.61 -16.25
N ALA A 91 -2.48 5.87 -17.36
CA ALA A 91 -2.92 4.47 -17.33
C ALA A 91 -2.02 3.59 -16.43
N ALA A 92 -0.71 3.85 -16.44
CA ALA A 92 0.26 3.12 -15.61
C ALA A 92 0.04 3.39 -14.10
N SER A 93 -0.24 4.64 -13.72
CA SER A 93 -0.51 5.04 -12.33
C SER A 93 -1.77 4.38 -11.82
N LEU A 94 -2.84 4.42 -12.62
CA LEU A 94 -4.10 3.77 -12.28
C LEU A 94 -3.93 2.25 -12.15
N ALA A 95 -3.16 1.62 -13.05
CA ALA A 95 -2.87 0.19 -12.98
C ALA A 95 -2.10 -0.16 -11.69
N ASN A 96 -1.08 0.62 -11.34
CA ASN A 96 -0.32 0.42 -10.11
C ASN A 96 -1.19 0.61 -8.86
N LEU A 97 -2.05 1.64 -8.81
CA LEU A 97 -2.96 1.85 -7.69
C LEU A 97 -3.99 0.73 -7.55
N LYS A 98 -4.56 0.25 -8.66
CA LYS A 98 -5.49 -0.90 -8.64
C LYS A 98 -4.81 -2.17 -8.15
N LYS A 99 -3.58 -2.43 -8.61
CA LYS A 99 -2.78 -3.56 -8.13
C LYS A 99 -2.44 -3.42 -6.65
N ALA A 100 -2.03 -2.24 -6.21
CA ALA A 100 -1.78 -1.94 -4.81
C ALA A 100 -3.02 -2.20 -3.95
N SER A 101 -4.20 -1.74 -4.38
CA SER A 101 -5.47 -1.99 -3.69
C SER A 101 -5.75 -3.48 -3.56
N ALA A 102 -5.63 -4.24 -4.66
CA ALA A 102 -5.90 -5.67 -4.67
C ALA A 102 -4.97 -6.44 -3.71
N GLU A 103 -3.69 -6.08 -3.67
CA GLU A 103 -2.71 -6.71 -2.79
C GLU A 103 -2.93 -6.33 -1.32
N ALA A 104 -3.25 -5.07 -1.02
CA ALA A 104 -3.58 -4.65 0.34
C ALA A 104 -4.85 -5.33 0.86
N ASP A 105 -5.88 -5.46 0.01
CA ASP A 105 -7.09 -6.20 0.34
C ASP A 105 -6.81 -7.70 0.50
N SER A 106 -5.92 -8.27 -0.32
CA SER A 106 -5.47 -9.65 -0.16
C SER A 106 -4.76 -9.86 1.18
N ALA A 107 -3.85 -8.96 1.56
CA ALA A 107 -3.17 -9.01 2.86
C ALA A 107 -4.19 -8.97 4.01
N TYR A 108 -5.20 -8.10 3.90
CA TYR A 108 -6.26 -7.99 4.90
C TYR A 108 -7.14 -9.25 4.99
N LYS A 109 -7.47 -9.86 3.84
CA LYS A 109 -8.20 -11.13 3.74
C LYS A 109 -7.43 -12.29 4.32
N HIS A 110 -6.11 -12.32 4.12
CA HIS A 110 -5.19 -13.30 4.73
C HIS A 110 -4.78 -12.93 6.16
N SER A 111 -5.65 -12.23 6.89
CA SER A 111 -5.56 -11.96 8.33
C SER A 111 -4.48 -10.98 8.78
N MET A 112 -3.86 -10.19 7.90
CA MET A 112 -3.07 -9.05 8.35
C MET A 112 -3.98 -7.98 8.93
N LYS A 113 -3.85 -7.72 10.24
CA LYS A 113 -4.64 -6.70 10.97
C LYS A 113 -3.83 -5.47 11.37
N ASP A 114 -2.61 -5.36 10.86
CA ASP A 114 -1.67 -4.27 11.16
C ASP A 114 -2.29 -2.89 10.90
N PHE A 115 -2.01 -1.94 11.79
CA PHE A 115 -2.50 -0.57 11.71
C PHE A 115 -2.01 0.14 10.44
N LYS A 116 -0.75 -0.10 10.02
CA LYS A 116 -0.19 0.45 8.79
C LYS A 116 -0.94 -0.07 7.57
N LEU A 117 -1.37 -1.32 7.55
CA LEU A 117 -2.18 -1.83 6.44
C LEU A 117 -3.51 -1.06 6.31
N LYS A 118 -4.14 -0.71 7.44
CA LYS A 118 -5.37 0.11 7.44
C LYS A 118 -5.11 1.51 6.88
N ILE A 119 -4.01 2.15 7.30
CA ILE A 119 -3.58 3.43 6.72
C ILE A 119 -3.35 3.28 5.21
N LEU A 120 -2.58 2.29 4.79
CA LEU A 120 -2.26 2.05 3.37
C LEU A 120 -3.53 1.91 2.52
N ARG A 121 -4.49 1.11 2.97
CA ARG A 121 -5.78 0.93 2.29
C ARG A 121 -6.53 2.24 2.14
N ALA A 122 -6.68 2.99 3.23
CA ALA A 122 -7.33 4.31 3.20
C ALA A 122 -6.66 5.25 2.18
N ARG A 123 -5.33 5.30 2.18
CA ARG A 123 -4.55 6.16 1.29
C ARG A 123 -4.61 5.74 -0.17
N ILE A 124 -4.56 4.44 -0.46
CA ILE A 124 -4.76 3.92 -1.83
C ILE A 124 -6.13 4.30 -2.36
N PHE A 125 -7.19 4.14 -1.56
CA PHE A 125 -8.55 4.54 -1.98
C PHE A 125 -8.69 6.04 -2.17
N THR A 126 -8.07 6.87 -1.32
CA THR A 126 -7.98 8.32 -1.55
C THR A 126 -7.32 8.64 -2.89
N SER A 127 -6.17 8.03 -3.17
CA SER A 127 -5.47 8.21 -4.45
C SER A 127 -6.31 7.75 -5.63
N LEU A 128 -6.97 6.59 -5.53
CA LEU A 128 -7.88 6.08 -6.57
C LEU A 128 -9.04 7.04 -6.83
N ALA A 129 -9.72 7.54 -5.78
CA ALA A 129 -10.77 8.54 -5.94
C ALA A 129 -10.25 9.78 -6.70
N ASN A 130 -9.08 10.30 -6.31
CA ASN A 130 -8.49 11.46 -6.95
C ASN A 130 -8.14 11.23 -8.44
N GLN A 131 -7.83 9.99 -8.87
CA GLN A 131 -7.61 9.68 -10.30
C GLN A 131 -8.89 9.84 -11.15
N TYR A 132 -10.07 9.84 -10.52
CA TYR A 132 -11.37 9.97 -11.18
C TYR A 132 -12.02 11.33 -10.97
N LEU A 133 -11.41 12.24 -10.20
CA LEU A 133 -12.06 13.51 -9.80
C LEU A 133 -12.13 14.55 -10.94
N SER A 134 -11.33 14.42 -12.00
CA SER A 134 -11.25 15.41 -13.07
C SER A 134 -12.47 15.40 -14.00
N ASP A 135 -12.87 16.58 -14.50
CA ASP A 135 -13.79 16.69 -15.63
C ASP A 135 -13.07 16.32 -16.92
N GLU A 136 -13.50 15.20 -17.50
CA GLU A 136 -12.98 14.67 -18.76
C GLU A 136 -14.14 14.41 -19.74
N SER A 137 -15.22 15.19 -19.65
CA SER A 137 -16.35 15.14 -20.59
C SER A 137 -15.96 15.44 -22.03
N TRP A 138 -14.87 16.18 -22.22
CA TRP A 138 -14.26 16.44 -23.53
C TRP A 138 -13.56 15.20 -24.12
N THR A 139 -13.21 14.21 -23.28
CA THR A 139 -12.52 12.96 -23.70
C THR A 139 -13.48 11.77 -23.78
N PHE A 140 -14.41 11.67 -22.83
CA PHE A 140 -15.21 10.47 -22.60
C PHE A 140 -16.68 10.66 -22.97
N LYS A 141 -17.30 9.58 -23.47
CA LYS A 141 -18.74 9.54 -23.74
C LYS A 141 -19.55 9.57 -22.43
N PRO A 142 -20.83 9.97 -22.47
CA PRO A 142 -21.69 10.05 -21.28
C PRO A 142 -21.72 8.76 -20.44
N ASP A 143 -21.79 7.58 -21.06
CA ASP A 143 -21.76 6.30 -20.33
C ASP A 143 -20.43 6.07 -19.59
N GLN A 144 -19.30 6.49 -20.18
CA GLN A 144 -17.99 6.38 -19.56
C GLN A 144 -17.86 7.36 -18.39
N ILE A 145 -18.40 8.57 -18.51
CA ILE A 145 -18.48 9.54 -17.41
C ILE A 145 -19.30 8.97 -16.25
N ARG A 146 -20.43 8.31 -16.52
CA ARG A 146 -21.22 7.63 -15.48
C ARG A 146 -20.41 6.55 -14.75
N ILE A 147 -19.64 5.73 -15.49
CA ILE A 147 -18.77 4.71 -14.89
C ILE A 147 -17.69 5.35 -14.01
N ARG A 148 -17.02 6.41 -14.50
CA ARG A 148 -15.98 7.14 -13.75
C ARG A 148 -16.54 7.77 -12.47
N ARG A 149 -17.73 8.36 -12.54
CA ARG A 149 -18.45 8.87 -11.36
C ARG A 149 -18.72 7.80 -10.32
N ASN A 150 -19.21 6.63 -10.75
CA ASN A 150 -19.47 5.52 -9.84
C ASN A 150 -18.17 5.02 -9.19
N GLN A 151 -17.06 4.97 -9.95
CA GLN A 151 -15.75 4.61 -9.43
C GLN A 151 -15.24 5.65 -8.42
N PHE A 152 -15.36 6.94 -8.72
CA PHE A 152 -15.01 8.01 -7.78
C PHE A 152 -15.77 7.87 -6.46
N ASN A 153 -17.10 7.76 -6.51
CA ASN A 153 -17.93 7.67 -5.31
C ASN A 153 -17.60 6.41 -4.49
N ALA A 154 -17.46 5.25 -5.13
CA ALA A 154 -17.12 4.01 -4.45
C ALA A 154 -15.78 4.10 -3.71
N TYR A 155 -14.74 4.65 -4.35
CA TYR A 155 -13.44 4.82 -3.70
C TYR A 155 -13.43 5.91 -2.63
N LYS A 156 -14.16 7.01 -2.84
CA LYS A 156 -14.37 8.05 -1.83
C LYS A 156 -15.01 7.47 -0.56
N ASP A 157 -16.09 6.71 -0.71
CA ASP A 157 -16.81 6.12 0.40
C ASP A 157 -15.94 5.11 1.15
N GLN A 158 -15.21 4.25 0.44
CA GLN A 158 -14.26 3.31 1.06
C GLN A 158 -13.11 4.02 1.77
N ALA A 159 -12.51 5.05 1.17
CA ALA A 159 -11.44 5.82 1.78
C ALA A 159 -11.90 6.48 3.08
N ASN A 160 -13.04 7.18 3.03
CA ASN A 160 -13.57 7.90 4.18
C ASN A 160 -14.02 6.94 5.30
N LEU A 161 -14.61 5.79 4.96
CA LEU A 161 -14.95 4.75 5.92
C LEU A 161 -13.72 4.21 6.65
N GLU A 162 -12.63 3.92 5.94
CA GLU A 162 -11.39 3.44 6.57
C GLU A 162 -10.72 4.54 7.41
N LEU A 163 -10.77 5.80 6.97
CA LEU A 163 -10.28 6.95 7.76
C LEU A 163 -11.09 7.15 9.05
N ASP A 164 -12.40 6.92 9.04
CA ASP A 164 -13.24 6.98 10.24
C ASP A 164 -12.92 5.86 11.24
N LYS A 165 -12.63 4.65 10.73
CA LYS A 165 -12.13 3.55 11.57
C LYS A 165 -10.78 3.92 12.18
N LEU A 166 -9.87 4.52 11.40
CA LEU A 166 -8.56 4.96 11.89
C LEU A 166 -8.69 6.04 12.97
N ALA A 167 -9.58 7.01 12.78
CA ALA A 167 -9.85 8.04 13.78
C ALA A 167 -10.38 7.48 15.11
N THR A 168 -11.14 6.39 15.05
CA THR A 168 -11.59 5.67 16.26
C THR A 168 -10.44 4.88 16.91
N LEU A 169 -9.61 4.20 16.12
CA LEU A 169 -8.51 3.37 16.60
C LEU A 169 -7.33 4.19 17.16
N ASP A 170 -7.09 5.38 16.63
CA ASP A 170 -6.02 6.29 17.01
C ASP A 170 -6.58 7.69 17.25
N SER A 171 -7.35 7.79 18.33
CA SER A 171 -8.10 9.00 18.71
C SER A 171 -7.21 10.24 18.90
N ARG A 172 -5.96 10.05 19.33
CA ARG A 172 -4.97 11.13 19.50
C ARG A 172 -4.64 11.83 18.17
N ASN A 173 -4.72 11.11 17.05
CA ASN A 173 -4.47 11.62 15.72
C ASN A 173 -5.76 11.74 14.87
N ALA A 174 -6.94 11.63 15.48
CA ALA A 174 -8.24 11.68 14.80
C ALA A 174 -8.36 12.84 13.81
N TYR A 175 -7.88 14.02 14.22
CA TYR A 175 -7.86 15.22 13.38
C TYR A 175 -7.09 15.02 12.06
N LEU A 176 -5.95 14.32 12.08
CA LEU A 176 -5.15 14.07 10.89
C LEU A 176 -5.93 13.19 9.89
N TYR A 177 -6.61 12.16 10.38
CA TYR A 177 -7.45 11.30 9.52
C TYR A 177 -8.65 12.06 8.93
N GLN A 178 -9.30 12.92 9.72
CA GLN A 178 -10.41 13.76 9.24
C GLN A 178 -9.94 14.81 8.21
N LYS A 179 -8.73 15.34 8.38
CA LYS A 179 -8.14 16.31 7.45
C LYS A 179 -7.93 15.74 6.05
N VAL A 180 -7.54 14.47 5.95
CA VAL A 180 -7.18 13.81 4.68
C VAL A 180 -8.34 13.09 3.98
N LYS A 181 -9.57 13.22 4.49
CA LYS A 181 -10.77 12.72 3.84
C LYS A 181 -11.00 13.38 2.48
N VAL A 182 -11.58 12.62 1.55
CA VAL A 182 -12.03 13.14 0.25
C VAL A 182 -13.38 13.84 0.46
N LYS A 183 -13.42 15.16 0.26
CA LYS A 183 -14.60 16.02 0.53
C LYS A 183 -15.29 16.47 -0.74
N GLU A 184 -14.56 16.41 -1.85
CA GLU A 184 -14.98 16.85 -3.17
C GLU A 184 -16.15 16.00 -3.67
N ASN A 185 -16.98 16.59 -4.51
CA ASN A 185 -18.00 15.89 -5.27
C ASN A 185 -17.49 15.68 -6.69
N TYR A 186 -17.98 14.64 -7.36
CA TYR A 186 -17.68 14.46 -8.77
C TYR A 186 -18.16 15.71 -9.56
N PRO A 187 -17.34 16.29 -10.44
CA PRO A 187 -17.59 17.62 -11.01
C PRO A 187 -18.81 17.69 -11.94
N ILE A 188 -19.22 16.56 -12.50
CA ILE A 188 -20.31 16.47 -13.49
C ILE A 188 -21.47 15.68 -12.93
N LYS A 189 -22.67 16.27 -12.91
CA LYS A 189 -23.91 15.63 -12.41
C LYS A 189 -24.59 14.73 -13.43
#